data_AF-A0A1G0J6N5-F1
#
_entry.id   AF-A0A1G0J6N5-F1
#
_cell.length_a   1.000
_cell.length_b   1.000
_cell.length_c   1.000
_cell.angle_alpha   90.00
_cell.angle_beta   90.00
_cell.angle_gamma   90.00
#
_symmetry.space_group_name_H-M   'P 1'
#
loop_
_entity.id
_entity.type
_entity.pdbx_description
1 polymer ?
#
loop_
_entity_poly.entity_id
_entity_poly.type
_entity_poly.pdbx_seq_one_letter_code
_entity_poly.pdbx_strand_id
1 'polypeptide(L)'
;MNDRQYVINLSRQMADCDANYIRLLKLMPELESFRIKCLESLASTASYGNQEGAVPNFRSRDFYTVGAAGSEADCTREFVIASPVGGGEEVRVRISAIEVFRYTSTLEIVQLTRVSRWIDPPGILVRLYHDAVTAEAVAYQGHRSFLAKYATPNSKMYHQDEKRQINEFLGEWLSLCIQAGRSLKVPTFICAA
;
A
#
# COMPACT_ATOMS: atom_id res chain seq x y z
N MET A 1 32.64 18.36 14.09
CA MET A 1 31.85 17.60 13.09
C MET A 1 30.67 18.47 12.71
N ASN A 2 30.53 18.81 11.43
CA ASN A 2 29.46 19.69 10.97
C ASN A 2 28.15 18.89 11.02
N ASP A 3 27.40 19.03 12.12
CA ASP A 3 26.11 18.38 12.31
C ASP A 3 25.10 19.06 11.39
N ARG A 4 25.05 18.62 10.13
CA ARG A 4 24.10 19.14 9.15
C ARG A 4 22.72 18.73 9.60
N GLN A 5 22.06 19.63 10.31
CA GLN A 5 20.69 19.48 10.75
C GLN A 5 19.81 19.08 9.56
N TYR A 6 19.03 18.01 9.70
CA TYR A 6 18.16 17.54 8.61
C TYR A 6 17.17 18.65 8.22
N VAL A 7 17.14 18.97 6.93
CA VAL A 7 16.18 19.90 6.32
C VAL A 7 15.28 19.11 5.37
N ILE A 8 13.97 19.26 5.56
CA ILE A 8 12.96 18.59 4.74
C ILE A 8 13.00 19.21 3.33
N ASN A 9 13.17 18.36 2.32
CA ASN A 9 13.00 18.74 0.92
C ASN A 9 11.60 18.30 0.45
N LEU A 10 10.63 19.21 0.58
CA LEU A 10 9.23 18.92 0.25
C LEU A 10 9.05 18.59 -1.24
N SER A 11 9.72 19.31 -2.13
CA SER A 11 9.61 19.07 -3.58
C SER A 11 10.04 17.67 -3.97
N ARG A 12 11.13 17.16 -3.38
CA ARG A 12 11.58 15.78 -3.59
C ARG A 12 10.57 14.78 -3.03
N GLN A 13 10.10 15.01 -1.78
CA GLN A 13 9.14 14.11 -1.15
C GLN A 13 7.83 14.02 -1.93
N MET A 14 7.32 15.15 -2.45
CA MET A 14 6.13 15.16 -3.31
C MET A 14 6.36 14.38 -4.61
N ALA A 15 7.50 14.59 -5.27
CA ALA A 15 7.85 13.86 -6.49
C ALA A 15 7.91 12.34 -6.27
N ASP A 16 8.43 11.90 -5.12
CA ASP A 16 8.46 10.48 -4.75
C ASP A 16 7.04 9.92 -4.57
N CYS A 17 6.15 10.65 -3.90
CA CYS A 17 4.75 10.24 -3.70
C CYS A 17 3.96 10.19 -5.02
N ASP A 18 4.15 11.15 -5.92
CA ASP A 18 3.50 11.18 -7.23
C ASP A 18 3.98 10.02 -8.11
N ALA A 19 5.28 9.74 -8.09
CA ALA A 19 5.85 8.59 -8.77
C ALA A 19 5.31 7.27 -8.21
N ASN A 20 5.12 7.17 -6.88
CA ASN A 20 4.52 6.00 -6.24
C ASN A 20 3.07 5.79 -6.67
N TYR A 21 2.28 6.85 -6.82
CA TYR A 21 0.91 6.77 -7.35
C TYR A 21 0.90 6.14 -8.74
N ILE A 22 1.76 6.61 -9.66
CA ILE A 22 1.86 6.07 -11.01
C ILE A 22 2.30 4.60 -11.00
N ARG A 23 3.28 4.23 -10.16
CA ARG A 23 3.72 2.84 -10.01
C ARG A 23 2.58 1.92 -9.55
N LEU A 24 1.77 2.38 -8.60
CA LEU A 24 0.62 1.63 -8.11
C LEU A 24 -0.45 1.46 -9.18
N LEU A 25 -0.72 2.48 -10.00
CA LEU A 25 -1.65 2.31 -11.13
C LEU A 25 -1.14 1.30 -12.18
N LYS A 26 0.18 1.22 -12.41
CA LYS A 26 0.77 0.21 -13.28
C LYS A 26 0.65 -1.20 -12.69
N LEU A 27 0.82 -1.33 -11.38
CA LEU A 27 0.71 -2.60 -10.66
C LEU A 27 -0.75 -3.01 -10.44
N MET A 28 -1.70 -2.08 -10.38
CA MET A 28 -3.10 -2.34 -10.08
C MET A 28 -4.02 -1.62 -11.10
N PRO A 29 -3.99 -2.01 -12.39
CA PRO A 29 -4.77 -1.31 -13.42
C PRO A 29 -6.29 -1.38 -13.19
N GLU A 30 -6.78 -2.43 -12.53
CA GLU A 30 -8.19 -2.61 -12.18
C GLU A 30 -8.67 -1.70 -11.02
N LEU A 31 -7.76 -1.04 -10.30
CA LEU A 31 -8.05 -0.31 -9.07
C LEU A 31 -9.12 0.78 -9.25
N GLU A 32 -9.07 1.51 -10.37
CA GLU A 32 -10.04 2.56 -10.68
C GLU A 32 -11.45 1.97 -10.87
N SER A 33 -11.55 0.93 -11.72
CA SER A 33 -12.83 0.27 -11.98
C SER A 33 -13.41 -0.39 -10.74
N PHE A 34 -12.54 -0.92 -9.87
CA PHE A 34 -12.93 -1.43 -8.56
C PHE A 34 -13.48 -0.32 -7.66
N ARG A 35 -12.77 0.82 -7.56
CA ARG A 35 -13.22 1.97 -6.75
C ARG A 35 -14.61 2.44 -7.17
N ILE A 36 -14.84 2.62 -8.47
CA ILE A 36 -16.14 3.08 -8.99
C ILE A 36 -17.25 2.11 -8.57
N LYS A 37 -17.06 0.81 -8.79
CA LYS A 37 -18.03 -0.22 -8.39
C LYS A 37 -18.33 -0.20 -6.89
N CYS A 38 -17.31 -0.04 -6.04
CA CYS A 38 -17.51 0.07 -4.59
C CYS A 38 -18.35 1.31 -4.23
N LEU A 39 -18.08 2.46 -4.84
CA LEU A 39 -18.83 3.70 -4.57
C LEU A 39 -20.29 3.61 -5.04
N GLU A 40 -20.54 2.99 -6.20
CA GLU A 40 -21.90 2.73 -6.71
C GLU A 40 -22.69 1.79 -5.80
N SER A 41 -22.06 0.70 -5.34
CA SER A 41 -22.67 -0.23 -4.40
C SER A 41 -23.07 0.47 -3.10
N LEU A 42 -22.18 1.30 -2.52
CA LEU A 42 -22.48 2.08 -1.32
C LEU A 42 -23.63 3.08 -1.52
N ALA A 43 -23.69 3.73 -2.68
CA ALA A 43 -24.78 4.65 -3.02
C ALA A 43 -26.14 3.92 -3.13
N SER A 44 -26.15 2.72 -3.71
CA SER A 44 -27.35 1.90 -3.85
C SER A 44 -27.88 1.39 -2.50
N THR A 45 -26.99 1.10 -1.54
CA THR A 45 -27.37 0.75 -0.17
C THR A 45 -27.96 1.94 0.58
N ALA A 46 -27.45 3.15 0.35
CA ALA A 46 -27.95 4.37 0.99
C ALA A 46 -29.37 4.79 0.53
N SER A 47 -29.81 4.34 -0.65
CA SER A 47 -31.16 4.64 -1.17
C SER A 47 -32.29 3.80 -0.54
N TYR A 48 -31.99 2.77 0.25
CA TYR A 48 -32.98 1.97 0.99
C TYR A 48 -32.82 2.16 2.51
N GLY A 49 -33.43 3.22 3.06
CA GLY A 49 -33.78 3.29 4.48
C GLY A 49 -32.84 4.10 5.39
N ASN A 50 -33.41 5.18 5.93
CA ASN A 50 -32.94 5.90 7.11
C ASN A 50 -32.71 4.94 8.30
N GLN A 51 -31.45 4.65 8.63
CA GLN A 51 -31.01 4.55 10.02
C GLN A 51 -29.67 5.27 10.16
N GLU A 52 -29.59 6.13 11.16
CA GLU A 52 -28.48 7.02 11.45
C GLU A 52 -27.15 6.25 11.54
N GLY A 53 -26.26 6.53 10.59
CA GLY A 53 -24.87 6.88 10.92
C GLY A 53 -23.98 5.81 11.54
N ALA A 54 -24.10 4.54 11.15
CA ALA A 54 -22.95 3.64 11.22
C ALA A 54 -22.15 3.81 9.93
N VAL A 55 -21.17 4.73 9.91
CA VAL A 55 -20.05 4.62 8.96
C VAL A 55 -19.60 3.17 9.06
N PRO A 56 -19.55 2.39 7.96
CA PRO A 56 -19.10 1.00 8.04
C PRO A 56 -17.74 1.06 8.72
N ASN A 57 -17.71 0.56 9.95
CA ASN A 57 -16.54 0.57 10.79
C ASN A 57 -15.61 -0.44 10.13
N PHE A 58 -14.85 0.01 9.13
CA PHE A 58 -13.74 -0.75 8.59
C PHE A 58 -12.75 -0.79 9.73
N ARG A 59 -12.94 -1.78 10.62
CA ARG A 59 -12.10 -2.00 11.78
C ARG A 59 -10.69 -1.89 11.25
N SER A 60 -9.94 -0.90 11.75
CA SER A 60 -8.51 -0.79 11.53
C SER A 60 -7.97 -2.19 11.73
N ARG A 61 -7.68 -2.88 10.62
CA ARG A 61 -7.40 -4.29 10.66
C ARG A 61 -6.04 -4.37 11.31
N ASP A 62 -6.01 -4.85 12.55
CA ASP A 62 -4.77 -4.94 13.30
C ASP A 62 -3.75 -5.69 12.43
N PHE A 63 -2.61 -5.05 12.19
CA PHE A 63 -1.57 -5.40 11.21
C PHE A 63 -1.06 -6.87 11.32
N TYR A 64 -1.35 -7.54 12.43
CA TYR A 64 -0.99 -8.93 12.73
C TYR A 64 -2.10 -9.96 12.39
N THR A 65 -3.31 -9.51 12.07
CA THR A 65 -4.48 -10.38 11.80
C THR A 65 -4.75 -10.50 10.30
N VAL A 66 -3.71 -10.93 9.57
CA VAL A 66 -3.83 -11.36 8.17
C VAL A 66 -4.55 -12.71 8.16
N GLY A 67 -5.81 -12.74 7.68
CA GLY A 67 -6.53 -14.01 7.43
C GLY A 67 -8.00 -14.11 7.88
N ALA A 68 -8.59 -13.15 8.59
CA ALA A 68 -9.98 -13.28 9.06
C ALA A 68 -11.02 -12.49 8.23
N ALA A 69 -11.74 -13.21 7.36
CA ALA A 69 -13.09 -12.95 6.83
C ALA A 69 -13.32 -11.80 5.80
N GLY A 70 -13.57 -12.19 4.55
CA GLY A 70 -14.88 -12.08 3.89
C GLY A 70 -15.43 -10.69 3.51
N SER A 71 -15.02 -10.15 2.36
CA SER A 71 -15.88 -9.28 1.54
C SER A 71 -15.62 -9.59 0.07
N GLU A 72 -16.68 -9.81 -0.69
CA GLU A 72 -16.74 -10.49 -1.99
C GLU A 72 -16.27 -9.63 -3.19
N ALA A 73 -15.54 -8.56 -2.94
CA ALA A 73 -14.93 -7.74 -3.97
C ALA A 73 -13.47 -7.46 -3.57
N ASP A 74 -12.62 -8.48 -3.70
CA ASP A 74 -11.22 -8.35 -3.32
C ASP A 74 -10.40 -7.84 -4.52
N CYS A 75 -10.10 -6.53 -4.53
CA CYS A 75 -9.13 -5.97 -5.47
C CYS A 75 -7.72 -6.30 -4.96
N THR A 76 -7.31 -7.54 -5.25
CA THR A 76 -6.03 -8.09 -4.84
C THR A 76 -5.23 -8.59 -6.03
N ARG A 77 -3.93 -8.31 -6.03
CA ARG A 77 -2.98 -8.83 -7.01
C ARG A 77 -1.72 -9.35 -6.32
N GLU A 78 -1.29 -10.53 -6.77
CA GLU A 78 -0.06 -11.16 -6.29
C GLU A 78 1.01 -11.21 -7.39
N PHE A 79 2.25 -10.96 -6.96
CA PHE A 79 3.43 -10.92 -7.80
C PHE A 79 4.50 -11.84 -7.22
N VAL A 80 5.18 -12.58 -8.10
CA VAL A 80 6.44 -13.26 -7.75
C VAL A 80 7.58 -12.33 -8.14
N ILE A 81 8.35 -11.85 -7.16
CA ILE A 81 9.47 -10.91 -7.38
C ILE A 81 10.83 -11.60 -7.43
N ALA A 82 10.96 -12.81 -6.89
CA ALA A 82 12.15 -13.64 -7.02
C ALA A 82 11.79 -15.13 -7.01
N SER A 83 12.42 -15.91 -7.88
CA SER A 83 12.33 -17.37 -7.90
C SER A 83 13.75 -17.94 -7.72
N PRO A 84 14.07 -18.54 -6.56
CA PRO A 84 15.42 -19.01 -6.30
C PRO A 84 15.74 -20.25 -7.15
N VAL A 85 16.85 -20.19 -7.88
CA VAL A 85 17.38 -21.33 -8.63
C VAL A 85 18.07 -22.28 -7.64
N GLY A 86 17.36 -23.31 -7.16
CA GLY A 86 17.94 -24.31 -6.24
C GLY A 86 17.08 -24.77 -5.06
N GLY A 87 15.76 -24.56 -5.09
CA GLY A 87 14.83 -25.16 -4.10
C GLY A 87 14.42 -24.26 -2.94
N GLY A 88 14.62 -22.94 -3.04
CA GLY A 88 14.02 -21.97 -2.10
C GLY A 88 12.56 -21.66 -2.45
N GLU A 89 11.84 -21.03 -1.52
CA GLU A 89 10.49 -20.53 -1.79
C GLU A 89 10.53 -19.26 -2.66
N GLU A 90 9.60 -19.16 -3.61
CA GLU A 90 9.40 -17.93 -4.38
C GLU A 90 9.06 -16.77 -3.44
N VAL A 91 9.69 -15.61 -3.64
CA VAL A 91 9.32 -14.41 -2.89
C VAL A 91 8.09 -13.80 -3.53
N ARG A 92 6.97 -13.86 -2.80
CA ARG A 92 5.67 -13.36 -3.24
C ARG A 92 5.31 -12.08 -2.50
N VAL A 93 4.72 -11.15 -3.25
CA VAL A 93 4.18 -9.89 -2.74
C VAL A 93 2.71 -9.83 -3.13
N ARG A 94 1.86 -9.44 -2.18
CA ARG A 94 0.43 -9.18 -2.40
C ARG A 94 0.17 -7.69 -2.22
N ILE A 95 -0.60 -7.12 -3.15
CA ILE A 95 -1.17 -5.78 -3.04
C ILE A 95 -2.68 -5.95 -2.99
N SER A 96 -3.33 -5.38 -1.98
CA SER A 96 -4.77 -5.49 -1.73
C SER A 96 -5.38 -4.14 -1.43
N ALA A 97 -6.50 -3.79 -2.05
CA ALA A 97 -7.28 -2.62 -1.64
C ALA A 97 -8.08 -2.96 -0.38
N ILE A 98 -7.79 -2.26 0.72
CA ILE A 98 -8.44 -2.50 2.01
C ILE A 98 -9.48 -1.44 2.33
N GLU A 99 -9.31 -0.19 1.88
CA GLU A 99 -10.32 0.86 2.08
C GLU A 99 -10.53 1.65 0.80
N VAL A 100 -11.79 2.01 0.54
CA VAL A 100 -12.16 2.84 -0.61
C VAL A 100 -13.09 3.95 -0.15
N PHE A 101 -12.72 5.19 -0.45
CA PHE A 101 -13.52 6.38 -0.29
C PHE A 101 -13.59 7.14 -1.63
N ARG A 102 -14.43 8.18 -1.68
CA ARG A 102 -14.67 8.96 -2.90
C ARG A 102 -13.38 9.52 -3.52
N TYR A 103 -12.46 10.01 -2.70
CA TYR A 103 -11.23 10.66 -3.14
C TYR A 103 -9.97 9.93 -2.72
N THR A 104 -10.07 8.91 -1.87
CA THR A 104 -8.90 8.21 -1.33
C THR A 104 -9.12 6.72 -1.27
N SER A 105 -8.05 5.95 -1.50
CA SER A 105 -8.05 4.49 -1.26
C SER A 105 -6.85 4.12 -0.39
N THR A 106 -6.99 3.08 0.42
CA THR A 106 -5.87 2.47 1.16
C THR A 106 -5.55 1.13 0.56
N LEU A 107 -4.28 0.95 0.20
CA LEU A 107 -3.72 -0.33 -0.21
C LEU A 107 -2.86 -0.89 0.91
N GLU A 108 -2.93 -2.20 1.09
CA GLU A 108 -1.99 -2.98 1.86
C GLU A 108 -1.03 -3.68 0.90
N ILE A 109 0.27 -3.58 1.18
CA ILE A 109 1.31 -4.31 0.46
C ILE A 109 2.06 -5.18 1.47
N VAL A 110 2.02 -6.49 1.28
CA VAL A 110 2.64 -7.47 2.17
C VAL A 110 3.49 -8.44 1.39
N GLN A 111 4.65 -8.78 1.94
CA GLN A 111 5.39 -9.94 1.48
C GLN A 111 4.79 -11.20 2.12
N LEU A 112 4.51 -12.22 1.31
CA LEU A 112 3.90 -13.47 1.80
C LEU A 112 4.96 -14.49 2.24
N THR A 113 6.12 -14.46 1.60
CA THR A 113 7.20 -15.42 1.84
C THR A 113 8.10 -14.94 2.97
N ARG A 114 8.34 -15.79 3.97
CA ARG A 114 9.29 -15.47 5.05
C ARG A 114 10.71 -15.61 4.54
N VAL A 115 11.51 -14.57 4.72
CA VAL A 115 12.96 -14.61 4.40
C VAL A 115 13.72 -15.43 5.45
N SER A 116 13.27 -15.38 6.72
CA SER A 116 13.81 -16.17 7.81
C SER A 116 12.76 -16.39 8.90
N ARG A 117 13.05 -17.28 9.87
CA ARG A 117 12.18 -17.52 11.04
C ARG A 117 12.18 -16.37 12.06
N TRP A 118 13.18 -15.49 12.00
CA TRP A 118 13.43 -14.43 12.99
C TRP A 118 12.93 -13.07 12.55
N ILE A 119 12.55 -12.94 11.28
CA ILE A 119 12.13 -11.68 10.66
C ILE A 119 10.73 -11.90 10.13
N ASP A 120 9.80 -11.06 10.58
CA ASP A 120 8.47 -11.03 10.00
C ASP A 120 8.52 -10.38 8.63
N PRO A 121 7.74 -10.89 7.67
CA PRO A 121 7.74 -10.33 6.33
C PRO A 121 7.31 -8.86 6.38
N PRO A 122 7.92 -8.00 5.56
CA PRO A 122 7.57 -6.59 5.54
C PRO A 122 6.11 -6.40 5.08
N GLY A 123 5.44 -5.46 5.74
CA GLY A 123 4.11 -4.97 5.38
C GLY A 123 4.07 -3.45 5.48
N ILE A 124 3.41 -2.81 4.52
CA ILE A 124 3.25 -1.36 4.45
C ILE A 124 1.82 -1.02 4.05
N LEU A 125 1.25 0.01 4.67
CA LEU A 125 -0.03 0.59 4.27
C LEU A 125 0.24 1.86 3.48
N VAL A 126 -0.45 2.00 2.36
CA VAL A 126 -0.28 3.11 1.43
C VAL A 126 -1.62 3.79 1.21
N ARG A 127 -1.67 5.11 1.42
CA ARG A 127 -2.85 5.92 1.09
C ARG A 127 -2.63 6.55 -0.29
N LEU A 128 -3.61 6.36 -1.18
CA LEU A 128 -3.67 7.01 -2.48
C LEU A 128 -4.70 8.13 -2.40
N TYR A 129 -4.31 9.31 -2.86
CA TYR A 129 -5.17 10.46 -3.05
C TYR A 129 -5.42 10.63 -4.55
N HIS A 130 -6.65 10.39 -4.98
CA HIS A 130 -6.99 10.34 -6.42
C HIS A 130 -7.17 11.73 -7.03
N ASP A 131 -7.56 12.70 -6.21
CA ASP A 131 -7.67 14.11 -6.57
C ASP A 131 -6.30 14.80 -6.65
N ALA A 132 -5.39 14.48 -5.72
CA ALA A 132 -4.03 14.99 -5.70
C ALA A 132 -3.04 14.14 -6.50
N VAL A 133 -3.47 12.99 -7.04
CA VAL A 133 -2.65 12.07 -7.87
C VAL A 133 -1.34 11.69 -7.16
N THR A 134 -1.42 11.41 -5.85
CA THR A 134 -0.25 11.16 -5.01
C THR A 134 -0.48 9.97 -4.07
N ALA A 135 0.59 9.27 -3.72
CA ALA A 135 0.53 8.10 -2.84
C ALA A 135 1.65 8.12 -1.79
N GLU A 136 1.28 7.90 -0.53
CA GLU A 136 2.25 7.89 0.57
C GLU A 136 2.10 6.67 1.49
N ALA A 137 3.21 6.24 2.05
CA ALA A 137 3.22 5.23 3.11
C ALA A 137 2.69 5.83 4.41
N VAL A 138 1.61 5.27 4.95
CA VAL A 138 0.98 5.72 6.20
C VAL A 138 1.37 4.88 7.41
N ALA A 139 1.74 3.63 7.19
CA ALA A 139 2.21 2.73 8.23
C ALA A 139 3.24 1.72 7.69
N TYR A 140 4.21 1.33 8.52
CA TYR A 140 5.22 0.32 8.22
C TYR A 140 5.53 -0.51 9.47
N GLN A 141 5.53 -1.85 9.35
CA GLN A 141 5.85 -2.78 10.45
C GLN A 141 5.14 -2.50 11.80
N GLY A 142 3.85 -2.12 11.75
CA GLY A 142 3.08 -1.78 12.96
C GLY A 142 3.29 -0.36 13.51
N HIS A 143 4.21 0.42 12.93
CA HIS A 143 4.40 1.83 13.23
C HIS A 143 3.57 2.69 12.27
N ARG A 144 2.93 3.74 12.80
CA ARG A 144 2.06 4.67 12.06
C ARG A 144 2.32 6.12 12.48
N SER A 145 1.71 7.05 11.74
CA SER A 145 1.73 8.48 12.07
C SER A 145 3.15 9.05 12.15
N PHE A 146 3.97 8.75 11.14
CA PHE A 146 5.34 9.23 11.06
C PHE A 146 5.39 10.75 10.88
N LEU A 147 6.17 11.43 11.73
CA LEU A 147 6.43 12.86 11.58
C LEU A 147 7.37 13.11 10.39
N ALA A 148 7.17 14.24 9.71
CA ALA A 148 8.05 14.67 8.63
C ALA A 148 9.49 14.91 9.11
N LYS A 149 9.66 15.28 10.39
CA LYS A 149 10.94 15.37 11.07
C LYS A 149 10.82 15.02 12.55
N TYR A 150 11.72 14.19 13.04
CA TYR A 150 11.88 13.91 14.47
C TYR A 150 13.02 14.74 15.08
N ALA A 151 12.89 15.06 16.37
CA ALA A 151 13.97 15.67 17.14
C ALA A 151 15.04 14.63 17.51
N THR A 152 16.25 15.10 17.77
CA THR A 152 17.32 14.28 18.37
C THR A 152 17.72 14.94 19.70
N PRO A 153 17.60 14.22 20.83
CA PRO A 153 17.10 12.84 20.98
C PRO A 153 15.56 12.74 20.91
N ASN A 154 15.04 11.56 20.54
CA ASN A 154 13.61 11.24 20.71
C ASN A 154 13.44 9.89 21.40
N SER A 155 12.40 9.76 22.23
CA SER A 155 12.16 8.56 23.06
C SER A 155 11.82 7.30 22.27
N LYS A 156 11.35 7.46 21.03
CA LYS A 156 11.02 6.35 20.12
C LYS A 156 12.22 5.92 19.27
N MET A 157 13.38 6.57 19.43
CA MET A 157 14.61 6.31 18.68
C MET A 157 14.47 6.35 17.15
N TYR A 158 13.51 7.13 16.63
CA TYR A 158 13.38 7.33 15.19
C TYR A 158 14.50 8.19 14.62
N HIS A 159 14.85 7.96 13.36
CA HIS A 159 15.72 8.88 12.63
C HIS A 159 14.98 10.19 12.32
N GLN A 160 15.75 11.27 12.14
CA GLN A 160 15.16 12.60 11.84
C GLN A 160 14.34 12.58 10.54
N ASP A 161 14.67 11.69 9.59
CA ASP A 161 14.10 11.61 8.25
C ASP A 161 13.30 10.31 7.99
N GLU A 162 12.83 9.65 9.06
CA GLU A 162 12.11 8.36 9.02
C GLU A 162 11.00 8.32 7.95
N LYS A 163 10.14 9.34 7.90
CA LYS A 163 9.04 9.42 6.92
C LYS A 163 9.56 9.42 5.47
N ARG A 164 10.71 10.06 5.22
CA ARG A 164 11.33 10.06 3.89
C ARG A 164 11.83 8.67 3.54
N GLN A 165 12.57 8.04 4.46
CA GLN A 165 13.13 6.70 4.23
C GLN A 165 12.04 5.66 3.92
N ILE A 166 10.90 5.70 4.63
CA ILE A 166 9.78 4.78 4.38
C ILE A 166 9.15 5.01 3.01
N ASN A 167 8.99 6.27 2.59
CA ASN A 167 8.47 6.59 1.24
C ASN A 167 9.46 6.22 0.13
N GLU A 168 10.77 6.38 0.35
CA GLU A 168 11.82 5.92 -0.57
C GLU A 168 11.80 4.38 -0.68
N PHE A 169 11.72 3.68 0.44
CA PHE A 169 11.57 2.21 0.48
C PHE A 169 10.33 1.73 -0.28
N LEU A 170 9.18 2.38 -0.09
CA LEU A 170 7.97 2.07 -0.86
C LEU A 170 8.25 2.19 -2.37
N GLY A 171 8.91 3.26 -2.80
CA GLY A 171 9.23 3.47 -4.21
C GLY A 171 10.15 2.40 -4.80
N GLU A 172 11.16 1.97 -4.05
CA GLU A 172 12.03 0.86 -4.42
C GLU A 172 11.26 -0.46 -4.51
N TRP A 173 10.43 -0.75 -3.51
CA TRP A 173 9.64 -1.98 -3.49
C TRP A 173 8.66 -2.07 -4.66
N LEU A 174 7.95 -0.98 -4.97
CA LEU A 174 7.07 -0.90 -6.12
C LEU A 174 7.85 -1.02 -7.45
N SER A 175 9.04 -0.41 -7.53
CA SER A 175 9.89 -0.51 -8.72
C SER A 175 10.36 -1.94 -8.94
N LEU A 176 10.73 -2.65 -7.88
CA LEU A 176 11.06 -4.07 -7.92
C LEU A 176 9.87 -4.91 -8.41
N CYS A 177 8.66 -4.66 -7.89
CA CYS A 177 7.45 -5.32 -8.35
C CYS A 177 7.16 -5.07 -9.84
N ILE A 178 7.46 -3.88 -10.37
CA ILE A 178 7.27 -3.59 -11.80
C ILE A 178 8.33 -4.29 -12.66
N GLN A 179 9.60 -4.28 -12.23
CA GLN A 179 10.72 -4.79 -13.02
C GLN A 179 10.81 -6.33 -13.00
N ALA A 180 10.66 -6.93 -11.82
CA ALA A 180 10.87 -8.34 -11.60
C ALA A 180 9.56 -9.11 -11.37
N GLY A 181 8.49 -8.41 -10.99
CA GLY A 181 7.22 -9.02 -10.59
C GLY A 181 6.51 -9.71 -11.75
N ARG A 182 6.37 -11.03 -11.66
CA ARG A 182 5.48 -11.80 -12.53
C ARG A 182 4.12 -11.90 -11.85
N SER A 183 3.10 -11.30 -12.47
CA SER A 183 1.71 -11.40 -12.02
C SER A 183 1.27 -12.86 -12.03
N LEU A 184 0.77 -13.36 -10.90
CA LEU A 184 0.21 -14.72 -10.83
C LEU A 184 -1.15 -14.83 -11.53
N LYS A 185 -1.86 -13.69 -11.66
CA LYS A 185 -3.08 -13.61 -12.46
C LYS A 185 -2.74 -13.59 -13.94
N VAL A 186 -3.26 -14.56 -14.69
CA VAL A 186 -3.15 -14.64 -16.15
C VAL A 186 -3.84 -13.42 -16.77
N PRO A 187 -3.22 -12.71 -17.74
CA PRO A 187 -3.89 -11.61 -18.43
C PRO A 187 -5.09 -12.15 -19.21
N THR A 188 -6.27 -11.56 -19.00
CA THR A 188 -7.45 -11.89 -19.81
C THR A 188 -7.36 -11.12 -21.12
N PHE A 189 -6.82 -11.76 -22.16
CA PHE A 189 -6.88 -11.20 -23.52
C PHE A 189 -8.26 -11.48 -24.09
N ILE A 190 -9.09 -10.45 -24.25
CA ILE A 190 -10.28 -10.54 -25.10
C ILE A 190 -9.81 -10.18 -26.52
N CYS A 191 -9.45 -11.18 -27.31
CA CYS A 191 -9.37 -11.00 -28.76
C CYS A 191 -10.80 -10.85 -29.26
N ALA A 192 -11.22 -9.62 -29.54
CA ALA A 192 -12.42 -9.38 -30.35
C ALA A 192 -12.12 -9.94 -31.76
N ALA A 193 -12.79 -11.04 -32.10
CA ALA A 193 -12.76 -11.64 -33.44
C ALA A 193 -13.79 -10.96 -34.35
#